data_AF-A0A9E5S011-F1
#
_entry.id   AF-A0A9E5S011-F1
#
_cell.length_a   1.000
_cell.length_b   1.000
_cell.length_c   1.000
_cell.angle_alpha   90.00
_cell.angle_beta   90.00
_cell.angle_gamma   90.00
#
_symmetry.space_group_name_H-M   'P 1'
#
loop_
_entity.id
_entity.type
_entity.pdbx_description
1 polymer ?
#
loop_
_entity_poly.entity_id
_entity_poly.type
_entity_poly.pdbx_seq_one_letter_code
_entity_poly.pdbx_strand_id
1 'polypeptide(L)'
;MLGVSHLLISGTATSLFLGTASPTIIITGAIAGLLPDIDISISPAGQVFPWVSRYLEQRMPHRSCTHSLLASLLIAIASYGMALFQPSFINLVHAINVGYFFGWFADAFTRGGVQMFFPAKVKCVCPGNRNFRLRTGSNAEYFVLIVLMAVALAVFNINNSGGMLTQFNRLIASSSGVETIYNESGATNLIKAQIKGVRGGDRSKVEGDYLIIQTHGAGFIVQSSKGEIYKVGTEAGSQIITERITADVGKAAITNIESVSLEEEQLAEILTPFNRVGAMVFVSGQLSVDDAESIKREQDPYQFPYMRVSGESVNLEAAPLARVMEKLGEQFATGNLQIRIINAQTTTTSDFKAQFD
;
A
#
# COMPACT_ATOMS: atom_id res chain seq x y z
N MET A 1 34.90 -4.07 -2.18
CA MET A 1 34.54 -4.73 -0.90
C MET A 1 34.51 -6.25 -1.17
N LEU A 2 34.03 -7.13 -0.28
CA LEU A 2 33.67 -8.50 -0.71
C LEU A 2 32.51 -8.44 -1.72
N GLY A 3 32.53 -9.28 -2.75
CA GLY A 3 31.47 -9.33 -3.76
C GLY A 3 30.08 -9.61 -3.17
N VAL A 4 30.00 -10.45 -2.14
CA VAL A 4 28.76 -10.73 -1.42
C VAL A 4 28.21 -9.48 -0.73
N SER A 5 29.09 -8.64 -0.17
CA SER A 5 28.69 -7.37 0.44
C SER A 5 28.11 -6.41 -0.61
N HIS A 6 28.68 -6.36 -1.83
CA HIS A 6 28.11 -5.56 -2.93
C HIS A 6 26.73 -6.05 -3.33
N LEU A 7 26.55 -7.37 -3.51
CA LEU A 7 25.25 -7.97 -3.84
C LEU A 7 24.19 -7.61 -2.80
N LEU A 8 24.52 -7.74 -1.50
CA LEU A 8 23.58 -7.45 -0.42
C LEU A 8 23.24 -5.96 -0.33
N ILE A 9 24.22 -5.06 -0.42
CA ILE A 9 23.97 -3.61 -0.35
C ILE A 9 23.12 -3.16 -1.54
N SER A 10 23.50 -3.55 -2.76
CA SER A 10 22.78 -3.15 -3.97
C SER A 10 21.37 -3.74 -4.01
N GLY A 11 21.19 -5.02 -3.66
CA GLY A 11 19.86 -5.64 -3.59
C GLY A 11 18.97 -5.00 -2.53
N THR A 12 19.50 -4.73 -1.34
CA THR A 12 18.76 -4.07 -0.25
C THR A 12 18.37 -2.64 -0.63
N ALA A 13 19.30 -1.88 -1.22
CA ALA A 13 19.02 -0.53 -1.72
C ALA A 13 17.94 -0.56 -2.82
N THR A 14 18.02 -1.49 -3.76
CA THR A 14 16.99 -1.64 -4.79
C THR A 14 15.62 -1.95 -4.17
N SER A 15 15.52 -2.87 -3.21
CA SER A 15 14.26 -3.17 -2.53
C SER A 15 13.71 -1.94 -1.78
N LEU A 16 14.58 -1.19 -1.10
CA LEU A 16 14.21 -0.01 -0.31
C LEU A 16 13.73 1.15 -1.19
N PHE A 17 14.52 1.53 -2.20
CA PHE A 17 14.23 2.71 -3.04
C PHE A 17 13.10 2.48 -4.02
N LEU A 18 12.92 1.25 -4.52
CA LEU A 18 11.79 0.92 -5.40
C LEU A 18 10.56 0.44 -4.61
N GLY A 19 10.65 0.29 -3.28
CA GLY A 19 9.55 -0.17 -2.43
C GLY A 19 9.00 -1.54 -2.84
N THR A 20 9.86 -2.44 -3.34
CA THR A 20 9.42 -3.70 -3.96
C THR A 20 9.96 -4.92 -3.22
N ALA A 21 9.13 -5.95 -3.13
CA ALA A 21 9.50 -7.30 -2.69
C ALA A 21 9.70 -8.27 -3.88
N SER A 22 9.65 -7.78 -5.13
CA SER A 22 9.79 -8.64 -6.31
C SER A 22 11.21 -9.23 -6.40
N PRO A 23 11.36 -10.57 -6.39
CA PRO A 23 12.67 -11.20 -6.45
C PRO A 23 13.47 -10.83 -7.70
N THR A 24 12.79 -10.69 -8.84
CA THR A 24 13.45 -10.37 -10.12
C THR A 24 14.11 -9.01 -10.08
N ILE A 25 13.40 -7.99 -9.60
CA ILE A 25 13.89 -6.61 -9.50
C ILE A 25 15.05 -6.53 -8.50
N ILE A 26 14.93 -7.20 -7.34
CA ILE A 26 15.97 -7.22 -6.31
C ILE A 26 17.24 -7.90 -6.82
N ILE A 27 17.13 -9.04 -7.49
CA ILE A 27 18.28 -9.77 -8.06
C ILE A 27 18.93 -8.96 -9.17
N THR A 28 18.16 -8.30 -10.05
CA THR A 28 18.69 -7.40 -11.07
C THR A 28 19.52 -6.28 -10.46
N GLY A 29 19.01 -5.63 -9.41
CA GLY A 29 19.74 -4.59 -8.69
C GLY A 29 21.00 -5.11 -8.01
N ALA A 30 20.93 -6.28 -7.36
CA ALA A 30 22.08 -6.92 -6.74
C ALA A 30 23.20 -7.19 -7.76
N ILE A 31 22.88 -7.82 -8.90
CA ILE A 31 23.84 -8.11 -9.97
C ILE A 31 24.40 -6.82 -10.58
N ALA A 32 23.56 -5.80 -10.79
CA ALA A 32 24.01 -4.51 -11.30
C ALA A 32 25.06 -3.84 -10.38
N GLY A 33 25.01 -4.11 -9.08
CA GLY A 33 26.00 -3.66 -8.10
C GLY A 33 27.40 -4.22 -8.28
N LEU A 34 27.56 -5.33 -9.01
CA LEU A 34 28.87 -5.90 -9.33
C LEU A 34 29.49 -5.32 -10.61
N LEU A 35 28.68 -4.68 -11.47
CA LEU A 35 29.15 -4.13 -12.75
C LEU A 35 30.27 -3.09 -12.63
N PRO A 36 30.35 -2.23 -11.59
CA PRO A 36 31.47 -1.30 -11.44
C PRO A 36 32.84 -1.99 -11.43
N ASP A 37 32.93 -3.21 -10.89
CA ASP A 37 34.16 -4.00 -10.81
C ASP A 37 34.60 -4.61 -12.16
N ILE A 38 33.94 -4.27 -13.27
CA ILE A 38 34.38 -4.63 -14.63
C ILE A 38 35.77 -4.05 -14.96
N ASP A 39 36.28 -3.11 -14.16
CA ASP A 39 37.64 -2.55 -14.30
C ASP A 39 38.76 -3.51 -13.84
N ILE A 40 38.43 -4.67 -13.26
CA ILE A 40 39.41 -5.72 -12.90
C ILE A 40 39.08 -7.01 -13.67
N SER A 41 40.04 -7.60 -14.40
CA SER A 41 39.81 -8.81 -15.20
C SER A 41 39.50 -10.08 -14.41
N ILE A 42 39.92 -10.16 -13.14
CA ILE A 42 39.64 -11.31 -12.26
C ILE A 42 38.29 -11.22 -11.55
N SER A 43 37.59 -10.09 -11.57
CA SER A 43 36.30 -9.94 -10.88
C SER A 43 35.19 -10.70 -11.63
N PRO A 44 34.09 -11.09 -10.96
CA PRO A 44 32.96 -11.74 -11.64
C PRO A 44 32.45 -10.94 -12.85
N ALA A 45 32.32 -9.62 -12.73
CA ALA A 45 31.90 -8.76 -13.84
C ALA A 45 32.97 -8.66 -14.94
N GLY A 46 34.25 -8.59 -14.56
CA GLY A 46 35.36 -8.51 -15.50
C GLY A 46 35.61 -9.80 -16.28
N GLN A 47 35.25 -10.96 -15.73
CA GLN A 47 35.33 -12.26 -16.39
C GLN A 47 34.23 -12.45 -17.45
N VAL A 48 33.08 -11.77 -17.33
CA VAL A 48 32.01 -11.81 -18.34
C VAL A 48 32.44 -11.09 -19.62
N PHE A 49 33.16 -9.97 -19.49
CA PHE A 49 33.66 -9.18 -20.63
C PHE A 49 35.19 -9.00 -20.54
N PRO A 50 35.99 -10.06 -20.79
CA PRO A 50 37.43 -10.06 -20.54
C PRO A 50 38.21 -9.08 -21.43
N TRP A 51 37.65 -8.70 -22.57
CA TRP A 51 38.23 -7.72 -23.49
C TRP A 51 38.06 -6.28 -22.97
N VAL A 52 36.90 -5.95 -22.40
CA VAL A 52 36.66 -4.65 -21.75
C VAL A 52 37.51 -4.52 -20.49
N SER A 53 37.48 -5.54 -19.64
CA SER A 53 38.11 -5.50 -18.34
C SER A 53 39.63 -5.39 -18.43
N ARG A 54 40.28 -6.18 -19.31
CA ARG A 54 41.73 -6.05 -19.56
C ARG A 54 42.10 -4.67 -20.11
N TYR A 55 41.29 -4.11 -21.00
CA TYR A 55 41.54 -2.78 -21.55
C TYR A 55 41.46 -1.69 -20.48
N LEU A 56 40.45 -1.78 -19.59
CA LEU A 56 40.28 -0.84 -18.49
C LEU A 56 41.39 -1.00 -17.44
N GLU A 57 41.71 -2.24 -17.05
CA GLU A 57 42.75 -2.56 -16.06
C GLU A 57 44.13 -2.05 -16.49
N GLN A 58 44.44 -2.08 -17.79
CA GLN A 58 45.73 -1.59 -18.33
C GLN A 58 45.81 -0.05 -18.38
N ARG A 59 44.68 0.65 -18.52
CA ARG A 59 44.66 2.11 -18.78
C ARG A 59 44.22 2.96 -17.60
N MET A 60 43.43 2.39 -16.70
CA MET A 60 42.79 3.12 -15.60
C MET A 60 43.09 2.43 -14.28
N PRO A 61 43.37 3.18 -13.20
CA PRO A 61 43.47 2.59 -11.88
C PRO A 61 42.11 2.05 -11.44
N HIS A 62 42.10 0.93 -10.72
CA HIS A 62 40.88 0.37 -10.14
C HIS A 62 40.16 1.41 -9.26
N ARG A 63 38.83 1.42 -9.31
CA ARG A 63 37.91 2.36 -8.63
C ARG A 63 38.03 3.80 -9.12
N SER A 64 38.30 3.93 -10.41
CA SER A 64 38.38 5.21 -11.10
C SER A 64 37.16 5.43 -11.98
N CYS A 65 37.28 5.14 -13.29
CA CYS A 65 36.26 5.47 -14.28
C CYS A 65 34.90 4.81 -13.97
N THR A 66 34.89 3.51 -13.67
CA THR A 66 33.66 2.72 -13.44
C THR A 66 33.02 2.94 -12.06
N HIS A 67 33.69 3.64 -11.15
CA HIS A 67 33.21 3.90 -9.79
C HIS A 67 32.93 5.40 -9.59
N SER A 68 32.32 6.01 -10.59
CA SER A 68 32.10 7.45 -10.67
C SER A 68 30.64 7.82 -10.91
N LEU A 69 30.29 9.04 -10.52
CA LEU A 69 28.99 9.62 -10.86
C LEU A 69 28.82 9.73 -12.37
N LEU A 70 29.90 9.99 -13.11
CA LEU A 70 29.87 10.05 -14.57
C LEU A 70 29.50 8.69 -15.17
N ALA A 71 30.11 7.59 -14.69
CA ALA A 71 29.74 6.25 -15.16
C ALA A 71 28.29 5.90 -14.83
N SER A 72 27.82 6.28 -13.63
CA SER A 72 26.41 6.09 -13.24
C SER A 72 25.47 6.88 -14.16
N LEU A 73 25.83 8.11 -14.51
CA LEU A 73 25.06 8.94 -15.43
C LEU A 73 25.02 8.36 -16.85
N LEU A 74 26.14 7.85 -17.36
CA LEU A 74 26.19 7.22 -18.68
C LEU A 74 25.34 5.95 -18.73
N ILE A 75 25.38 5.13 -17.67
CA ILE A 75 24.52 3.95 -17.55
C ILE A 75 23.05 4.37 -17.46
N ALA A 76 22.73 5.43 -16.73
CA ALA A 76 21.38 5.97 -16.67
C ALA A 76 20.90 6.40 -18.05
N ILE A 77 21.68 7.20 -18.79
CA ILE A 77 21.32 7.65 -20.14
C ILE A 77 21.09 6.44 -21.08
N ALA A 78 22.00 5.46 -21.07
CA ALA A 78 21.87 4.28 -21.93
C ALA A 78 20.66 3.41 -21.55
N SER A 79 20.47 3.13 -20.26
CA SER A 79 19.41 2.25 -19.78
C SER A 79 18.02 2.88 -19.87
N TYR A 80 17.87 4.16 -19.51
CA TYR A 80 16.61 4.88 -19.73
C TYR A 80 16.34 5.14 -21.20
N GLY A 81 17.37 5.39 -22.02
CA GLY A 81 17.22 5.46 -23.47
C GLY A 81 16.64 4.18 -24.06
N MET A 82 17.07 3.02 -23.56
CA MET A 82 16.48 1.72 -23.94
C MET A 82 15.02 1.58 -23.47
N ALA A 83 14.68 2.09 -22.28
CA ALA A 83 13.31 2.05 -21.76
C ALA A 83 12.32 2.87 -22.60
N LEU A 84 12.78 3.88 -23.35
CA LEU A 84 11.92 4.63 -24.29
C LEU A 84 11.38 3.73 -25.41
N PHE A 85 12.17 2.74 -25.84
CA PHE A 85 11.75 1.78 -26.88
C PHE A 85 10.99 0.59 -26.32
N GLN A 86 11.18 0.27 -25.04
CA GLN A 86 10.49 -0.83 -24.36
C GLN A 86 10.10 -0.44 -22.93
N PRO A 87 8.93 0.22 -22.75
CA PRO A 87 8.49 0.74 -21.46
C PRO A 87 8.27 -0.33 -20.38
N SER A 88 8.01 -1.58 -20.78
CA SER A 88 7.80 -2.70 -19.85
C SER A 88 9.02 -3.00 -18.98
N PHE A 89 10.22 -2.59 -19.38
CA PHE A 89 11.46 -2.80 -18.62
C PHE A 89 11.81 -1.66 -17.65
N ILE A 90 10.97 -0.64 -17.51
CA ILE A 90 11.30 0.55 -16.71
C ILE A 90 11.70 0.21 -15.26
N ASN A 91 11.01 -0.76 -14.64
CA ASN A 91 11.32 -1.22 -13.28
C ASN A 91 12.70 -1.91 -13.18
N LEU A 92 13.11 -2.66 -14.21
CA LEU A 92 14.45 -3.23 -14.27
C LEU A 92 15.51 -2.15 -14.49
N VAL A 93 15.20 -1.13 -15.30
CA VAL A 93 16.10 0.01 -15.52
C VAL A 93 16.31 0.80 -14.22
N HIS A 94 15.26 1.05 -13.44
CA HIS A 94 15.40 1.62 -12.10
C HIS A 94 16.30 0.75 -11.20
N ALA A 95 16.09 -0.57 -11.20
CA ALA A 95 16.91 -1.49 -10.42
C ALA A 95 18.39 -1.48 -10.81
N ILE A 96 18.69 -1.45 -12.11
CA ILE A 96 20.07 -1.38 -12.62
C ILE A 96 20.76 -0.11 -12.12
N ASN A 97 20.10 1.05 -12.23
CA ASN A 97 20.69 2.33 -11.84
C ASN A 97 20.92 2.43 -10.32
N VAL A 98 19.92 2.05 -9.52
CA VAL A 98 20.05 2.01 -8.06
C VAL A 98 21.12 1.01 -7.64
N GLY A 99 21.06 -0.21 -8.18
CA GLY A 99 22.00 -1.28 -7.89
C GLY A 99 23.44 -0.90 -8.23
N TYR A 100 23.68 -0.36 -9.42
CA TYR A 100 24.99 0.12 -9.87
C TYR A 100 25.53 1.21 -8.95
N PHE A 101 24.73 2.24 -8.67
CA PHE A 101 25.13 3.36 -7.83
C PHE A 101 25.54 2.90 -6.43
N PHE A 102 24.67 2.15 -5.75
CA PHE A 102 24.96 1.67 -4.39
C PHE A 102 26.08 0.62 -4.35
N GLY A 103 26.31 -0.08 -5.47
CA GLY A 103 27.41 -1.02 -5.63
C GLY A 103 28.77 -0.34 -5.46
N TRP A 104 29.08 0.66 -6.28
CA TRP A 104 30.36 1.37 -6.15
C TRP A 104 30.36 2.38 -5.00
N PHE A 105 29.20 2.95 -4.62
CA PHE A 105 29.12 3.88 -3.51
C PHE A 105 29.53 3.22 -2.18
N ALA A 106 29.24 1.93 -2.00
CA ALA A 106 29.72 1.17 -0.86
C ALA A 106 31.25 1.16 -0.73
N ASP A 107 31.99 1.21 -1.84
CA ASP A 107 33.46 1.26 -1.80
C ASP A 107 34.01 2.59 -1.28
N ALA A 108 33.22 3.67 -1.25
CA ALA A 108 33.59 4.91 -0.58
C ALA A 108 33.79 4.70 0.93
N PHE A 109 33.17 3.66 1.52
CA PHE A 109 33.33 3.29 2.93
C PHE A 109 34.53 2.41 3.24
N THR A 110 35.23 1.96 2.20
CA THR A 110 36.44 1.16 2.36
C THR A 110 37.69 2.03 2.48
N ARG A 111 38.79 1.45 2.97
CA ARG A 111 40.08 2.16 3.05
C ARG A 111 40.58 2.68 1.69
N GLY A 112 40.21 2.01 0.59
CA GLY A 112 40.64 2.37 -0.76
C GLY A 112 39.93 3.60 -1.33
N GLY A 113 38.69 3.84 -0.91
CA GLY A 113 37.82 4.86 -1.48
C GLY A 113 37.51 4.66 -2.97
N VAL A 114 36.88 5.66 -3.57
CA VAL A 114 36.50 5.68 -4.99
C VAL A 114 36.76 7.07 -5.60
N GLN A 115 37.11 7.15 -6.88
CA GLN A 115 37.19 8.45 -7.58
C GLN A 115 35.81 8.89 -8.07
N MET A 116 34.96 9.29 -7.13
CA MET A 116 33.57 9.67 -7.38
C MET A 116 33.42 10.72 -8.51
N PHE A 117 34.36 11.67 -8.59
CA PHE A 117 34.35 12.79 -9.55
C PHE A 117 35.33 12.59 -10.72
N PHE A 118 35.61 11.36 -11.13
CA PHE A 118 36.39 11.08 -12.33
C PHE A 118 35.92 11.97 -13.51
N PRO A 119 36.82 12.65 -14.25
CA PRO A 119 38.28 12.44 -14.34
C PRO A 119 39.13 13.14 -13.27
N ALA A 120 38.53 13.87 -12.32
CA ALA A 120 39.28 14.42 -11.20
C ALA A 120 39.82 13.27 -10.33
N LYS A 121 41.13 13.27 -10.08
CA LYS A 121 41.83 12.20 -9.33
C LYS A 121 41.60 12.25 -7.81
N VAL A 122 40.50 12.85 -7.38
CA VAL A 122 40.13 13.00 -5.97
C VAL A 122 39.40 11.74 -5.50
N LYS A 123 39.96 11.06 -4.48
CA LYS A 123 39.32 9.90 -3.87
C LYS A 123 38.32 10.35 -2.79
N CYS A 124 37.06 10.05 -3.02
CA CYS A 124 36.02 10.17 -2.00
C CYS A 124 36.14 8.99 -1.03
N VAL A 125 36.16 9.30 0.26
CA VAL A 125 36.28 8.36 1.37
C VAL A 125 35.40 8.82 2.51
N CYS A 126 34.67 7.90 3.14
CA CYS A 126 33.84 8.17 4.29
C CYS A 126 33.96 7.00 5.29
N PRO A 127 34.18 7.19 6.60
CA PRO A 127 34.46 8.44 7.31
C PRO A 127 35.88 8.98 7.06
N GLY A 128 36.12 10.25 7.40
CA GLY A 128 37.42 10.92 7.26
C GLY A 128 38.56 10.21 8.01
N ASN A 129 38.29 9.62 9.17
CA ASN A 129 39.27 8.83 9.91
C ASN A 129 39.45 7.43 9.30
N ARG A 130 40.70 7.08 8.94
CA ARG A 130 41.07 5.80 8.31
C ARG A 130 40.75 4.58 9.19
N ASN A 131 40.75 4.73 10.51
CA ASN A 131 40.51 3.62 11.44
C ASN A 131 39.06 3.14 11.45
N PHE A 132 38.11 4.01 11.13
CA PHE A 132 36.69 3.66 11.02
C PHE A 132 36.29 3.16 9.62
N ARG A 133 37.22 3.10 8.67
CA ARG A 133 36.95 2.60 7.32
C ARG A 133 37.09 1.09 7.26
N LEU A 134 36.21 0.47 6.49
CA LEU A 134 36.18 -0.97 6.31
C LEU A 134 37.44 -1.46 5.60
N ARG A 135 38.06 -2.49 6.18
CA ARG A 135 39.13 -3.26 5.56
C ARG A 135 38.50 -4.50 4.94
N THR A 136 38.76 -4.72 3.64
CA THR A 136 38.27 -5.90 2.92
C THR A 136 38.74 -7.19 3.62
N GLY A 137 37.83 -8.12 3.86
CA GLY A 137 38.05 -9.40 4.54
C GLY A 137 38.25 -9.30 6.06
N SER A 138 37.90 -8.17 6.69
CA SER A 138 38.04 -8.01 8.16
C SER A 138 36.79 -8.43 8.92
N ASN A 139 36.95 -8.76 10.21
CA ASN A 139 35.82 -9.07 11.11
C ASN A 139 34.76 -7.96 11.15
N ALA A 140 35.18 -6.70 11.00
CA ALA A 140 34.26 -5.56 10.93
C ALA A 140 33.37 -5.60 9.67
N GLU A 141 33.90 -6.03 8.53
CA GLU A 141 33.10 -6.19 7.31
C GLU A 141 32.10 -7.34 7.44
N TYR A 142 32.49 -8.46 8.05
CA TYR A 142 31.56 -9.56 8.33
C TYR A 142 30.44 -9.13 9.31
N PHE A 143 30.77 -8.33 10.32
CA PHE A 143 29.76 -7.76 11.21
C PHE A 143 28.78 -6.85 10.46
N VAL A 144 29.28 -5.95 9.61
CA VAL A 144 28.43 -5.10 8.75
C VAL A 144 27.55 -5.95 7.82
N LEU A 145 28.08 -7.05 7.28
CA LEU A 145 27.33 -7.97 6.43
C LEU A 145 26.17 -8.66 7.19
N ILE A 146 26.37 -9.05 8.45
CA ILE A 146 25.29 -9.60 9.30
C ILE A 146 24.22 -8.54 9.56
N VAL A 147 24.61 -7.31 9.89
CA VAL A 147 23.68 -6.21 10.10
C VAL A 147 22.90 -5.91 8.82
N LEU A 148 23.57 -5.86 7.67
CA LEU A 148 22.92 -5.66 6.37
C LEU A 148 21.97 -6.79 6.03
N MET A 149 22.28 -8.05 6.37
CA MET A 149 21.36 -9.17 6.19
C MET A 149 20.09 -8.97 7.02
N ALA A 150 20.21 -8.56 8.29
CA ALA A 150 19.05 -8.28 9.13
C ALA A 150 18.20 -7.12 8.56
N VAL A 151 18.85 -6.06 8.06
CA VAL A 151 18.18 -4.94 7.39
C VAL A 151 17.49 -5.40 6.10
N ALA A 152 18.13 -6.23 5.28
CA ALA A 152 17.55 -6.76 4.06
C ALA A 152 16.29 -7.57 4.33
N LEU A 153 16.30 -8.42 5.36
CA LEU A 153 15.13 -9.19 5.79
C LEU A 153 14.00 -8.30 6.31
N ALA A 154 14.34 -7.26 7.08
CA ALA A 154 13.36 -6.30 7.58
C ALA A 154 12.71 -5.50 6.44
N VAL A 155 13.51 -4.99 5.50
CA VAL A 155 13.02 -4.26 4.31
C VAL A 155 12.15 -5.16 3.44
N PHE A 156 12.58 -6.42 3.22
CA PHE A 156 11.79 -7.40 2.48
C PHE A 156 10.43 -7.66 3.14
N ASN A 157 10.40 -7.85 4.46
CA ASN A 157 9.17 -8.06 5.21
C ASN A 157 8.22 -6.86 5.13
N ILE A 158 8.75 -5.64 5.33
CA ILE A 158 7.97 -4.39 5.22
C ILE A 158 7.36 -4.24 3.82
N ASN A 159 8.15 -4.46 2.78
CA ASN A 159 7.68 -4.35 1.40
C ASN A 159 6.65 -5.44 1.05
N ASN A 160 6.79 -6.64 1.61
CA ASN A 160 5.81 -7.72 1.42
C ASN A 160 4.50 -7.47 2.17
N SER A 161 4.52 -6.67 3.24
CA SER A 161 3.35 -6.30 4.05
C SER A 161 2.69 -4.98 3.62
N GLY A 162 2.74 -4.64 2.32
CA GLY A 162 2.08 -3.45 1.77
C GLY A 162 2.93 -2.18 1.76
N GLY A 163 4.25 -2.29 2.01
CA GLY A 163 5.19 -1.18 1.84
C GLY A 163 5.39 -0.31 3.08
N MET A 164 6.43 0.51 3.03
CA MET A 164 6.84 1.38 4.15
C MET A 164 5.78 2.39 4.54
N LEU A 165 5.06 2.97 3.57
CA LEU A 165 4.04 3.98 3.83
C LEU A 165 2.84 3.39 4.58
N THR A 166 2.42 2.18 4.22
CA THR A 166 1.35 1.45 4.92
C THR A 166 1.74 1.15 6.37
N GLN A 167 2.97 0.68 6.60
CA GLN A 167 3.48 0.44 7.96
C GLN A 167 3.58 1.74 8.78
N PHE A 168 3.99 2.83 8.16
CA PHE A 168 4.01 4.15 8.80
C PHE A 168 2.59 4.65 9.14
N ASN A 169 1.64 4.48 8.22
CA ASN A 169 0.22 4.82 8.44
C ASN A 169 -0.38 4.02 9.60
N ARG A 170 -0.03 2.73 9.73
CA ARG A 170 -0.40 1.90 10.89
C ARG A 170 0.20 2.42 12.19
N LEU A 171 1.45 2.89 12.17
CA LEU A 171 2.11 3.45 13.35
C LEU A 171 1.44 4.74 13.84
N ILE A 172 1.07 5.63 12.91
CA ILE A 172 0.45 6.93 13.22
C ILE A 172 -1.04 6.80 13.56
N ALA A 173 -1.72 5.74 13.08
CA ALA A 173 -3.14 5.50 13.33
C ALA A 173 -4.05 6.69 12.94
N SER A 174 -3.83 7.22 11.73
CA SER A 174 -4.56 8.37 11.18
C SER A 174 -5.70 7.98 10.24
N SER A 175 -6.72 8.84 10.16
CA SER A 175 -7.83 8.69 9.21
C SER A 175 -7.39 8.75 7.75
N SER A 176 -6.43 9.63 7.42
CA SER A 176 -5.88 9.75 6.05
C SER A 176 -5.17 8.47 5.58
N GLY A 177 -4.50 7.77 6.48
CA GLY A 177 -3.87 6.49 6.17
C GLY A 177 -4.90 5.42 5.85
N VAL A 178 -6.01 5.39 6.58
CA VAL A 178 -7.14 4.49 6.32
C VAL A 178 -7.85 4.82 5.01
N GLU A 179 -8.00 6.10 4.68
CA GLU A 179 -8.56 6.54 3.41
C GLU A 179 -7.71 6.08 2.21
N THR A 180 -6.38 6.17 2.33
CA THR A 180 -5.46 5.70 1.29
C THR A 180 -5.61 4.20 1.06
N ILE A 181 -5.62 3.40 2.13
CA ILE A 181 -5.81 1.94 2.06
C ILE A 181 -7.17 1.60 1.45
N TYR A 182 -8.21 2.32 1.84
CA TYR A 182 -9.56 2.12 1.32
C TYR A 182 -9.65 2.46 -0.17
N ASN A 183 -9.01 3.54 -0.64
CA ASN A 183 -9.01 3.92 -2.05
C ASN A 183 -8.19 2.96 -2.92
N GLU A 184 -7.09 2.40 -2.40
CA GLU A 184 -6.24 1.46 -3.12
C GLU A 184 -6.84 0.04 -3.18
N SER A 185 -7.46 -0.42 -2.10
CA SER A 185 -7.85 -1.84 -1.94
C SER A 185 -9.34 -2.07 -1.68
N GLY A 186 -10.15 -1.04 -1.45
CA GLY A 186 -11.58 -1.20 -1.07
C GLY A 186 -12.49 -1.73 -2.19
N ALA A 187 -12.03 -1.71 -3.44
CA ALA A 187 -12.75 -2.31 -4.56
C ALA A 187 -12.55 -3.84 -4.64
N THR A 188 -11.41 -4.35 -4.14
CA THR A 188 -10.97 -5.74 -4.31
C THR A 188 -10.89 -6.53 -3.01
N ASN A 189 -10.95 -5.85 -1.86
CA ASN A 189 -10.80 -6.45 -0.54
C ASN A 189 -11.72 -5.78 0.47
N LEU A 190 -12.11 -6.54 1.51
CA LEU A 190 -12.73 -5.97 2.70
C LEU A 190 -11.69 -5.18 3.49
N ILE A 191 -12.04 -3.98 3.94
CA ILE A 191 -11.16 -3.16 4.77
C ILE A 191 -11.66 -3.22 6.22
N LYS A 192 -10.86 -3.84 7.08
CA LYS A 192 -11.15 -3.97 8.51
C LYS A 192 -10.47 -2.81 9.24
N ALA A 193 -11.25 -1.96 9.88
CA ALA A 193 -10.78 -0.85 10.68
C ALA A 193 -10.80 -1.22 12.16
N GLN A 194 -9.65 -1.11 12.80
CA GLN A 194 -9.55 -1.12 14.26
C GLN A 194 -9.68 0.32 14.75
N ILE A 195 -10.76 0.59 15.49
CA ILE A 195 -11.13 1.94 15.91
C ILE A 195 -11.01 2.03 17.42
N LYS A 196 -10.37 3.11 17.87
CA LYS A 196 -10.35 3.52 19.27
C LYS A 196 -10.84 4.96 19.39
N GLY A 197 -11.82 5.17 20.26
CA GLY A 197 -12.42 6.47 20.44
C GLY A 197 -13.47 6.51 21.53
N VAL A 198 -14.37 7.47 21.43
CA VAL A 198 -15.48 7.67 22.38
C VAL A 198 -16.80 7.83 21.65
N ARG A 199 -17.90 7.42 22.26
CA ARG A 199 -19.24 7.69 21.68
C ARG A 199 -19.54 9.18 21.70
N GLY A 200 -20.20 9.68 20.66
CA GLY A 200 -20.60 11.09 20.55
C GLY A 200 -21.59 11.52 21.63
N GLY A 201 -22.50 10.63 22.04
CA GLY A 201 -23.55 10.90 23.03
C GLY A 201 -23.05 10.95 24.47
N ASP A 202 -22.56 9.82 24.99
CA ASP A 202 -22.23 9.66 26.42
C ASP A 202 -20.71 9.68 26.72
N ARG A 203 -19.87 9.83 25.69
CA ARG A 203 -18.40 9.79 25.80
C ARG A 203 -17.83 8.50 26.39
N SER A 204 -18.62 7.42 26.41
CA SER A 204 -18.11 6.11 26.79
C SER A 204 -17.05 5.64 25.79
N LYS A 205 -16.03 4.93 26.29
CA LYS A 205 -14.93 4.43 25.46
C LYS A 205 -15.43 3.34 24.51
N VAL A 206 -14.98 3.40 23.27
CA VAL A 206 -15.25 2.42 22.22
C VAL A 206 -13.92 1.96 21.65
N GLU A 207 -13.69 0.64 21.71
CA GLU A 207 -12.54 -0.01 21.12
C GLU A 207 -13.02 -1.30 20.48
N GLY A 208 -12.77 -1.47 19.18
CA GLY A 208 -13.24 -2.63 18.46
C GLY A 208 -12.91 -2.61 16.98
N ASP A 209 -13.24 -3.73 16.34
CA ASP A 209 -13.05 -3.94 14.91
C ASP A 209 -14.35 -3.70 14.16
N TYR A 210 -14.26 -2.97 13.05
CA TYR A 210 -15.38 -2.60 12.21
C TYR A 210 -15.03 -2.77 10.73
N LEU A 211 -16.01 -3.09 9.89
CA LEU A 211 -15.84 -3.12 8.44
C LEU A 211 -16.16 -1.75 7.86
N ILE A 212 -15.25 -1.19 7.05
CA ILE A 212 -15.51 0.07 6.35
C ILE A 212 -16.42 -0.19 5.15
N ILE A 213 -17.58 0.45 5.12
CA ILE A 213 -18.55 0.37 4.01
C ILE A 213 -18.23 1.42 2.96
N GLN A 214 -18.06 2.68 3.40
CA GLN A 214 -17.76 3.83 2.53
C GLN A 214 -17.15 5.00 3.31
N THR A 215 -16.46 5.87 2.58
CA THR A 215 -16.03 7.19 3.05
C THR A 215 -17.23 8.14 3.16
N HIS A 216 -17.28 8.98 4.18
CA HIS A 216 -18.33 9.98 4.37
C HIS A 216 -17.78 11.22 5.09
N GLY A 217 -17.73 12.36 4.39
CA GLY A 217 -17.10 13.58 4.91
C GLY A 217 -15.63 13.34 5.27
N ALA A 218 -15.21 13.81 6.44
CA ALA A 218 -13.89 13.54 7.01
C ALA A 218 -13.82 12.21 7.81
N GLY A 219 -14.79 11.32 7.63
CA GLY A 219 -14.91 10.06 8.34
C GLY A 219 -15.33 8.89 7.46
N PHE A 220 -15.80 7.83 8.11
CA PHE A 220 -16.18 6.57 7.49
C PHE A 220 -17.52 6.09 8.05
N ILE A 221 -18.31 5.43 7.21
CA ILE A 221 -19.44 4.63 7.66
C ILE A 221 -18.93 3.21 7.83
N VAL A 222 -19.09 2.68 9.04
CA VAL A 222 -18.58 1.36 9.40
C VAL A 222 -19.68 0.46 9.95
N GLN A 223 -19.49 -0.85 9.80
CA GLN A 223 -20.36 -1.87 10.37
C GLN A 223 -19.65 -2.68 11.45
N SER A 224 -20.34 -2.87 12.58
CA SER A 224 -19.93 -3.74 13.68
C SER A 224 -20.20 -5.22 13.36
N SER A 225 -19.55 -6.13 14.10
CA SER A 225 -19.81 -7.58 14.03
C SER A 225 -21.21 -8.01 14.45
N LYS A 226 -22.00 -7.09 15.02
CA LYS A 226 -23.44 -7.29 15.31
C LYS A 226 -24.36 -6.78 14.19
N GLY A 227 -23.80 -6.22 13.13
CA GLY A 227 -24.54 -5.61 12.01
C GLY A 227 -24.94 -4.15 12.23
N GLU A 228 -24.61 -3.56 13.39
CA GLU A 228 -24.87 -2.16 13.72
C GLU A 228 -23.99 -1.23 12.88
N ILE A 229 -24.54 -0.09 12.42
CA ILE A 229 -23.83 0.88 11.59
C ILE A 229 -23.54 2.15 12.38
N TYR A 230 -22.32 2.65 12.25
CA TYR A 230 -21.86 3.87 12.91
C TYR A 230 -21.15 4.79 11.92
N LYS A 231 -21.33 6.11 12.07
CA LYS A 231 -20.42 7.10 11.49
C LYS A 231 -19.26 7.31 12.46
N VAL A 232 -18.06 7.16 11.92
CA VAL A 232 -16.79 7.21 12.62
C VAL A 232 -15.98 8.37 12.05
N GLY A 233 -15.59 9.32 12.88
CA GLY A 233 -14.77 10.45 12.43
C GLY A 233 -14.53 11.47 13.53
N THR A 234 -13.97 12.62 13.18
CA THR A 234 -13.75 13.74 14.10
C THR A 234 -14.86 14.79 14.06
N GLU A 235 -15.80 14.66 13.13
CA GLU A 235 -16.89 15.60 12.89
C GLU A 235 -18.01 15.51 13.95
N ALA A 236 -18.70 16.64 14.16
CA ALA A 236 -19.94 16.68 14.90
C ALA A 236 -21.02 15.81 14.19
N GLY A 237 -21.79 15.06 14.97
CA GLY A 237 -22.79 14.11 14.45
C GLY A 237 -22.25 12.70 14.15
N SER A 238 -20.96 12.45 14.37
CA SER A 238 -20.40 11.09 14.37
C SER A 238 -20.82 10.34 15.63
N GLN A 239 -21.33 9.12 15.49
CA GLN A 239 -21.67 8.26 16.62
C GLN A 239 -20.42 7.82 17.39
N ILE A 240 -19.30 7.64 16.69
CA ILE A 240 -17.99 7.33 17.27
C ILE A 240 -17.02 8.44 16.87
N ILE A 241 -16.53 9.16 17.88
CA ILE A 241 -15.49 10.17 17.73
C ILE A 241 -14.14 9.47 17.84
N THR A 242 -13.39 9.46 16.74
CA THR A 242 -12.11 8.75 16.64
C THR A 242 -10.98 9.47 17.37
N GLU A 243 -10.26 8.73 18.22
CA GLU A 243 -8.96 9.15 18.74
C GLU A 243 -7.83 8.54 17.91
N ARG A 244 -7.99 7.26 17.53
CA ARG A 244 -7.05 6.49 16.69
C ARG A 244 -7.83 5.56 15.78
N ILE A 245 -7.37 5.43 14.54
CA ILE A 245 -7.94 4.49 13.58
C ILE A 245 -6.82 3.85 12.75
N THR A 246 -6.83 2.53 12.67
CA THR A 246 -5.94 1.76 11.80
C THR A 246 -6.79 0.86 10.91
N ALA A 247 -6.29 0.55 9.71
CA ALA A 247 -6.98 -0.34 8.79
C ALA A 247 -6.05 -1.44 8.27
N ASP A 248 -6.65 -2.62 8.10
CA ASP A 248 -6.03 -3.82 7.54
C ASP A 248 -6.84 -4.30 6.34
N VAL A 249 -6.12 -4.73 5.30
CA VAL A 249 -6.71 -5.35 4.11
C VAL A 249 -7.06 -6.79 4.48
N GLY A 250 -8.35 -7.08 4.51
CA GLY A 250 -8.93 -8.39 4.80
C GLY A 250 -9.14 -9.24 3.56
N LYS A 251 -10.11 -10.15 3.64
CA LYS A 251 -10.46 -11.12 2.59
C LYS A 251 -10.78 -10.42 1.27
N ALA A 252 -10.48 -11.10 0.16
CA ALA A 252 -10.83 -10.61 -1.17
C ALA A 252 -12.35 -10.46 -1.29
N ALA A 253 -12.79 -9.29 -1.74
CA ALA A 253 -14.20 -8.97 -1.95
C ALA A 253 -14.36 -8.02 -3.11
N ILE A 254 -15.33 -8.28 -3.98
CA ILE A 254 -15.59 -7.41 -5.13
C ILE A 254 -16.73 -6.48 -4.75
N THR A 255 -16.45 -5.17 -4.78
CA THR A 255 -17.45 -4.12 -4.57
C THR A 255 -17.98 -3.62 -5.92
N ASN A 256 -19.26 -3.87 -6.17
CA ASN A 256 -19.97 -3.35 -7.35
C ASN A 256 -20.99 -2.29 -6.92
N ILE A 257 -21.18 -1.28 -7.76
CA ILE A 257 -22.20 -0.24 -7.55
C ILE A 257 -23.11 -0.25 -8.77
N GLU A 258 -24.40 -0.46 -8.53
CA GLU A 258 -25.44 -0.44 -9.55
C GLU A 258 -26.41 0.70 -9.27
N SER A 259 -26.76 1.47 -10.30
CA SER A 259 -27.73 2.56 -10.19
C SER A 259 -29.09 2.08 -10.65
N VAL A 260 -30.12 2.37 -9.86
CA VAL A 260 -31.50 2.00 -10.13
C VAL A 260 -32.36 3.25 -10.04
N SER A 261 -33.14 3.52 -11.08
CA SER A 261 -34.15 4.58 -11.10
C SER A 261 -35.52 3.92 -10.93
N LEU A 262 -36.35 4.50 -10.07
CA LEU A 262 -37.69 4.02 -9.75
C LEU A 262 -38.72 5.04 -10.28
N GLU A 263 -39.72 4.55 -10.99
CA GLU A 263 -40.84 5.32 -11.54
C GLU A 263 -42.17 4.75 -11.03
N GLU A 264 -42.52 5.05 -9.77
CA GLU A 264 -43.71 4.53 -9.08
C GLU A 264 -43.73 2.99 -9.01
N GLU A 265 -42.58 2.43 -8.63
CA GLU A 265 -42.40 0.98 -8.52
C GLU A 265 -42.35 0.54 -7.05
N GLN A 266 -42.74 -0.71 -6.79
CA GLN A 266 -42.65 -1.28 -5.46
C GLN A 266 -41.19 -1.63 -5.12
N LEU A 267 -40.67 -1.10 -4.02
CA LEU A 267 -39.26 -1.28 -3.64
C LEU A 267 -38.88 -2.76 -3.43
N ALA A 268 -39.78 -3.59 -2.90
CA ALA A 268 -39.50 -5.01 -2.73
C ALA A 268 -39.21 -5.72 -4.06
N GLU A 269 -39.97 -5.45 -5.13
CA GLU A 269 -39.79 -6.14 -6.41
C GLU A 269 -38.44 -5.81 -7.04
N ILE A 270 -38.03 -4.54 -6.97
CA ILE A 270 -36.79 -4.04 -7.55
C ILE A 270 -35.56 -4.43 -6.73
N LEU A 271 -35.68 -4.52 -5.40
CA LEU A 271 -34.56 -4.80 -4.51
C LEU A 271 -34.35 -6.30 -4.23
N THR A 272 -35.36 -7.15 -4.43
CA THR A 272 -35.26 -8.61 -4.23
C THR A 272 -34.13 -9.28 -5.04
N PRO A 273 -33.89 -8.94 -6.32
CA PRO A 273 -32.78 -9.50 -7.12
C PRO A 273 -31.38 -9.28 -6.52
N PHE A 274 -31.25 -8.25 -5.67
CA PHE A 274 -30.00 -7.90 -5.00
C PHE A 274 -29.78 -8.65 -3.69
N ASN A 275 -30.82 -9.28 -3.13
CA ASN A 275 -30.73 -10.07 -1.90
C ASN A 275 -30.05 -11.42 -2.15
N ARG A 276 -28.73 -11.41 -2.34
CA ARG A 276 -27.92 -12.60 -2.61
C ARG A 276 -27.30 -13.14 -1.32
N VAL A 277 -27.32 -14.46 -1.17
CA VAL A 277 -26.69 -15.15 -0.04
C VAL A 277 -25.19 -14.87 -0.02
N GLY A 278 -24.68 -14.32 1.09
CA GLY A 278 -23.25 -14.02 1.28
C GLY A 278 -22.79 -12.66 0.72
N ALA A 279 -23.67 -11.87 0.13
CA ALA A 279 -23.38 -10.51 -0.30
C ALA A 279 -23.84 -9.49 0.76
N MET A 280 -23.00 -8.52 1.08
CA MET A 280 -23.43 -7.36 1.87
C MET A 280 -23.94 -6.29 0.91
N VAL A 281 -25.20 -5.90 1.07
CA VAL A 281 -25.86 -4.93 0.17
C VAL A 281 -26.30 -3.71 0.94
N PHE A 282 -25.86 -2.56 0.47
CA PHE A 282 -26.16 -1.25 1.03
C PHE A 282 -26.82 -0.36 -0.03
N VAL A 283 -27.91 0.29 0.36
CA VAL A 283 -28.69 1.16 -0.51
C VAL A 283 -28.46 2.61 -0.08
N SER A 284 -28.12 3.47 -1.04
CA SER A 284 -27.97 4.91 -0.83
C SER A 284 -28.72 5.67 -1.91
N GLY A 285 -29.35 6.79 -1.59
CA GLY A 285 -30.10 7.57 -2.57
C GLY A 285 -31.29 8.29 -1.94
N GLN A 286 -32.01 9.03 -2.77
CA GLN A 286 -33.18 9.79 -2.35
C GLN A 286 -34.42 9.26 -3.07
N LEU A 287 -35.45 8.99 -2.28
CA LEU A 287 -36.74 8.51 -2.72
C LEU A 287 -37.82 9.51 -2.31
N SER A 288 -38.89 9.57 -3.09
CA SER A 288 -40.19 10.09 -2.69
C SER A 288 -41.13 8.90 -2.51
N VAL A 289 -41.83 8.85 -1.39
CA VAL A 289 -42.69 7.72 -0.99
C VAL A 289 -44.10 8.22 -0.75
N ASP A 290 -45.09 7.48 -1.25
CA ASP A 290 -46.50 7.88 -1.20
C ASP A 290 -47.08 7.92 0.21
N ASP A 291 -46.70 6.97 1.07
CA ASP A 291 -47.15 6.91 2.48
C ASP A 291 -45.97 6.99 3.45
N ALA A 292 -45.38 8.18 3.56
CA ALA A 292 -44.28 8.44 4.48
C ALA A 292 -44.68 8.43 5.97
N GLU A 293 -45.98 8.50 6.28
CA GLU A 293 -46.51 8.48 7.66
C GLU A 293 -46.52 7.07 8.26
N SER A 294 -46.70 6.05 7.42
CA SER A 294 -46.63 4.64 7.82
C SER A 294 -45.23 4.17 8.24
N ILE A 295 -44.18 4.91 7.87
CA ILE A 295 -42.78 4.54 8.13
C ILE A 295 -42.44 4.74 9.61
N LYS A 296 -42.21 3.64 10.34
CA LYS A 296 -41.77 3.66 11.74
C LYS A 296 -40.40 4.33 11.91
N ARG A 297 -40.41 5.56 12.42
CA ARG A 297 -39.24 6.36 12.78
C ARG A 297 -38.60 5.84 14.06
N GLU A 298 -37.71 4.88 13.92
CA GLU A 298 -36.87 4.40 15.01
C GLU A 298 -35.51 5.08 14.89
N GLN A 299 -35.27 6.08 15.73
CA GLN A 299 -33.99 6.77 15.80
C GLN A 299 -33.26 6.31 17.05
N ASP A 300 -32.35 5.35 16.89
CA ASP A 300 -31.38 5.04 17.93
C ASP A 300 -30.29 6.12 17.87
N PRO A 301 -30.13 6.96 18.91
CA PRO A 301 -29.12 8.02 18.92
C PRO A 301 -27.68 7.47 18.87
N TYR A 302 -27.50 6.18 19.17
CA TYR A 302 -26.20 5.52 19.11
C TYR A 302 -25.88 4.91 17.75
N GLN A 303 -26.85 4.84 16.82
CA GLN A 303 -26.64 4.32 15.48
C GLN A 303 -26.63 5.43 14.44
N PHE A 304 -25.94 5.17 13.33
CA PHE A 304 -25.99 6.08 12.20
C PHE A 304 -27.42 6.12 11.63
N PRO A 305 -28.03 7.30 11.46
CA PRO A 305 -29.36 7.43 10.87
C PRO A 305 -29.25 7.23 9.35
N TYR A 306 -29.10 5.96 8.94
CA TYR A 306 -29.01 5.50 7.55
C TYR A 306 -30.32 5.68 6.77
N MET A 307 -31.43 5.98 7.46
CA MET A 307 -32.73 6.30 6.86
C MET A 307 -33.28 7.55 7.53
N ARG A 308 -33.51 8.60 6.75
CA ARG A 308 -34.07 9.88 7.23
C ARG A 308 -35.30 10.23 6.43
N VAL A 309 -36.43 10.38 7.11
CA VAL A 309 -37.71 10.74 6.51
C VAL A 309 -37.97 12.22 6.76
N SER A 310 -38.23 12.99 5.70
CA SER A 310 -38.54 14.41 5.75
C SER A 310 -39.72 14.71 4.81
N GLY A 311 -40.93 14.79 5.36
CA GLY A 311 -42.15 14.84 4.56
C GLY A 311 -42.30 13.54 3.76
N GLU A 312 -42.54 13.66 2.46
CA GLU A 312 -42.65 12.55 1.51
C GLU A 312 -41.29 12.00 1.06
N SER A 313 -40.19 12.72 1.33
CA SER A 313 -38.86 12.29 0.90
C SER A 313 -38.16 11.42 1.95
N VAL A 314 -37.61 10.30 1.50
CA VAL A 314 -36.77 9.39 2.26
C VAL A 314 -35.35 9.44 1.71
N ASN A 315 -34.40 9.85 2.54
CA ASN A 315 -32.97 9.80 2.23
C ASN A 315 -32.34 8.55 2.86
N LEU A 316 -31.74 7.71 2.02
CA LEU A 316 -31.03 6.49 2.40
C LEU A 316 -29.53 6.72 2.25
N GLU A 317 -28.77 6.33 3.25
CA GLU A 317 -27.32 6.45 3.23
C GLU A 317 -26.67 5.21 3.84
N ALA A 318 -26.06 4.40 2.98
CA ALA A 318 -25.52 3.08 3.33
C ALA A 318 -26.50 2.21 4.14
N ALA A 319 -27.79 2.25 3.81
CA ALA A 319 -28.83 1.51 4.51
C ALA A 319 -28.74 0.01 4.16
N PRO A 320 -28.70 -0.91 5.15
CA PRO A 320 -28.70 -2.34 4.88
C PRO A 320 -29.95 -2.75 4.12
N LEU A 321 -29.78 -3.53 3.06
CA LEU A 321 -30.90 -3.99 2.23
C LEU A 321 -32.01 -4.65 3.06
N ALA A 322 -31.67 -5.51 4.02
CA ALA A 322 -32.65 -6.18 4.88
C ALA A 322 -33.53 -5.18 5.66
N ARG A 323 -32.95 -4.07 6.14
CA ARG A 323 -33.68 -3.03 6.86
C ARG A 323 -34.51 -2.15 5.95
N VAL A 324 -34.04 -1.92 4.72
CA VAL A 324 -34.81 -1.22 3.68
C VAL A 324 -36.02 -2.05 3.27
N MET A 325 -35.85 -3.35 3.01
CA MET A 325 -36.97 -4.25 2.68
C MET A 325 -37.98 -4.35 3.82
N GLU A 326 -37.54 -4.44 5.07
CA GLU A 326 -38.43 -4.53 6.25
C GLU A 326 -39.29 -3.27 6.43
N LYS A 327 -38.72 -2.07 6.20
CA LYS A 327 -39.41 -0.81 6.50
C LYS A 327 -40.08 -0.14 5.30
N LEU A 328 -39.55 -0.36 4.10
CA LEU A 328 -39.98 0.31 2.87
C LEU A 328 -40.37 -0.67 1.76
N GLY A 329 -40.27 -1.99 1.96
CA GLY A 329 -40.50 -2.97 0.89
C GLY A 329 -41.89 -2.87 0.26
N GLU A 330 -42.92 -2.61 1.06
CA GLU A 330 -44.31 -2.51 0.58
C GLU A 330 -44.64 -1.15 -0.05
N GLN A 331 -43.74 -0.16 0.09
CA GLN A 331 -43.97 1.20 -0.38
C GLN A 331 -43.67 1.32 -1.88
N PHE A 332 -44.49 2.12 -2.55
CA PHE A 332 -44.21 2.61 -3.90
C PHE A 332 -43.37 3.87 -3.79
N ALA A 333 -42.31 3.93 -4.60
CA ALA A 333 -41.36 5.02 -4.54
C ALA A 333 -40.96 5.50 -5.93
N THR A 334 -40.65 6.79 -6.00
CA THR A 334 -40.01 7.44 -7.16
C THR A 334 -38.66 7.99 -6.75
N GLY A 335 -37.64 7.85 -7.59
CA GLY A 335 -36.32 8.43 -7.33
C GLY A 335 -35.16 7.56 -7.78
N ASN A 336 -33.96 7.92 -7.31
CA ASN A 336 -32.71 7.27 -7.73
C ASN A 336 -32.00 6.64 -6.54
N LEU A 337 -31.63 5.38 -6.72
CA LEU A 337 -30.86 4.59 -5.76
C LEU A 337 -29.54 4.14 -6.36
N GLN A 338 -28.54 4.06 -5.49
CA GLN A 338 -27.27 3.40 -5.71
C GLN A 338 -27.20 2.20 -4.77
N ILE A 339 -27.06 1.02 -5.37
CA ILE A 339 -26.97 -0.26 -4.68
C ILE A 339 -25.51 -0.67 -4.69
N ARG A 340 -24.88 -0.63 -3.52
CA ARG A 340 -23.52 -1.11 -3.30
C ARG A 340 -23.57 -2.56 -2.86
N ILE A 341 -22.96 -3.44 -3.64
CA ILE A 341 -22.91 -4.88 -3.43
C ILE A 341 -21.46 -5.26 -3.13
N ILE A 342 -21.20 -5.75 -1.93
CA ILE A 342 -19.89 -6.24 -1.52
C ILE A 342 -19.95 -7.76 -1.45
N ASN A 343 -19.36 -8.42 -2.44
CA ASN A 343 -19.29 -9.88 -2.52
C ASN A 343 -17.98 -10.37 -1.93
N ALA A 344 -18.00 -10.84 -0.67
CA ALA A 344 -16.84 -11.50 -0.09
C ALA A 344 -16.60 -12.83 -0.80
N GLN A 345 -15.42 -13.01 -1.41
CA GLN A 345 -15.04 -14.29 -1.98
C GLN A 345 -14.72 -15.25 -0.85
N THR A 346 -15.74 -15.95 -0.34
CA THR A 346 -15.51 -17.08 0.57
C THR A 346 -16.44 -18.23 0.26
N THR A 347 -15.81 -19.36 -0.05
CA THR A 347 -16.33 -20.72 -0.07
C THR A 347 -17.28 -20.95 1.11
N THR A 348 -18.56 -21.15 0.80
CA THR A 348 -19.56 -21.87 1.63
C THR A 348 -19.39 -21.74 3.15
N THR A 349 -19.58 -20.56 3.73
CA THR A 349 -19.97 -20.45 5.15
C THR A 349 -20.79 -19.18 5.36
N SER A 350 -22.04 -19.36 5.77
CA SER A 350 -23.08 -18.35 5.94
C SER A 350 -22.96 -17.57 7.25
N ASP A 351 -21.76 -17.43 7.81
CA ASP A 351 -21.57 -16.90 9.16
C ASP A 351 -20.89 -15.52 9.13
N PHE A 352 -21.64 -14.47 9.47
CA PHE A 352 -21.17 -13.08 9.47
C PHE A 352 -19.98 -12.88 10.40
N LYS A 353 -19.89 -13.67 11.47
CA LYS A 353 -18.76 -13.66 12.40
C LYS A 353 -17.44 -14.08 11.73
N ALA A 354 -17.52 -15.02 10.77
CA ALA A 354 -16.36 -15.52 10.05
C ALA A 354 -15.75 -14.47 9.08
N GLN A 355 -16.41 -13.33 8.85
CA GLN A 355 -15.83 -12.23 8.06
C GLN A 355 -14.92 -11.33 8.91
N PHE A 356 -14.94 -11.47 10.23
CA PHE A 356 -14.08 -10.75 11.18
C PHE A 356 -12.83 -11.54 11.59
N ASP A 357 -12.77 -12.85 11.31
CA ASP A 357 -11.65 -13.78 11.53
C ASP A 357 -10.78 -13.95 10.27
#